data_AF-A0A937ZSV1-F1
#
_entry.id   AF-A0A937ZSV1-F1
#
_cell.length_a   1.000
_cell.length_b   1.000
_cell.length_c   1.000
_cell.angle_alpha   90.00
_cell.angle_beta   90.00
_cell.angle_gamma   90.00
#
_symmetry.space_group_name_H-M   'P 1'
#
loop_
_entity.id
_entity.type
_entity.pdbx_description
1 polymer ?
#
loop_
_entity_poly.entity_id
_entity_poly.type
_entity_poly.pdbx_seq_one_letter_code
_entity_poly.pdbx_strand_id
1 'polypeptide(L)'
;MGASVAANAIGPVIRGRRGLFGYTVGILVLETTIPRLPGAIGNASTFPFPVLQRVVPGASGEATVRALGRCKRGTPEFAAATAPWLQAARDIVAEGAKAVTTSCGFTAVFQRELTEAVDAPVFASSLLLAPLIQRMLKPDRVVGAIVADSRSMS
;
A
#
# COMPACT_ATOMS: atom_id res chain seq x y z
N MET A 1 -16.45 20.93 -57.02
CA MET A 1 -15.53 19.83 -56.67
C MET A 1 -14.52 20.37 -55.67
N GLY A 2 -14.45 19.81 -54.47
CA GLY A 2 -13.54 20.26 -53.42
C GLY A 2 -14.04 19.88 -52.03
N ALA A 3 -14.25 18.59 -51.79
CA ALA A 3 -14.49 18.09 -50.44
C ALA A 3 -13.16 18.13 -49.68
N SER A 4 -13.08 19.01 -48.68
CA SER A 4 -12.02 19.02 -47.69
C SER A 4 -12.08 17.71 -46.89
N VAL A 5 -11.06 16.88 -47.04
CA VAL A 5 -10.88 15.67 -46.24
C VAL A 5 -10.49 16.12 -44.83
N ALA A 6 -11.41 15.96 -43.88
CA ALA A 6 -11.14 16.19 -42.48
C ALA A 6 -9.97 15.30 -42.02
N ALA A 7 -8.95 15.91 -41.43
CA ALA A 7 -7.78 15.24 -40.90
C ALA A 7 -8.22 14.17 -39.88
N ASN A 8 -7.80 12.93 -40.13
CA ASN A 8 -7.96 11.80 -39.24
C ASN A 8 -7.52 12.18 -37.81
N ALA A 9 -8.46 12.15 -36.86
CA ALA A 9 -8.15 12.16 -35.44
C ALA A 9 -7.47 10.83 -35.10
N ILE A 10 -6.14 10.81 -35.19
CA ILE A 10 -5.35 9.70 -34.68
C ILE A 10 -5.65 9.65 -33.18
N GLY A 11 -6.26 8.56 -32.71
CA GLY A 11 -6.54 8.33 -31.29
C GLY A 11 -5.26 8.46 -30.44
N PRO A 12 -5.40 8.57 -29.11
CA PRO A 12 -4.25 8.77 -28.24
C PRO A 12 -3.17 7.70 -28.50
N VAL A 13 -1.92 8.14 -28.66
CA VAL A 13 -0.78 7.22 -28.84
C VAL A 13 -0.56 6.45 -27.55
N ILE A 14 -0.97 5.18 -27.54
CA ILE A 14 -0.75 4.26 -26.43
C ILE A 14 0.66 3.68 -26.54
N ARG A 15 1.52 3.94 -25.55
CA ARG A 15 2.88 3.39 -25.51
C ARG A 15 2.93 2.13 -24.67
N GLY A 16 3.37 1.01 -25.26
CA GLY A 16 3.72 -0.19 -24.52
C GLY A 16 5.00 0.02 -23.72
N ARG A 17 4.87 0.36 -22.43
CA ARG A 17 6.02 0.54 -21.51
C ARG A 17 6.11 -0.53 -20.42
N ARG A 18 5.05 -1.33 -20.24
CA ARG A 18 4.88 -2.24 -19.09
C ARG A 18 4.10 -3.47 -19.55
N GLY A 19 4.25 -4.58 -18.84
CA GLY A 19 3.59 -5.85 -19.18
C GLY A 19 2.12 -5.95 -18.74
N LEU A 20 1.70 -5.11 -17.78
CA LEU A 20 0.35 -5.12 -17.22
C LEU A 20 -0.25 -3.70 -17.25
N PHE A 21 -1.55 -3.60 -17.51
CA PHE A 21 -2.32 -2.34 -17.55
C PHE A 21 -3.68 -2.51 -16.85
N GLY A 22 -4.36 -1.38 -16.58
CA GLY A 22 -5.76 -1.37 -16.14
C GLY A 22 -5.98 -1.30 -14.62
N TYR A 23 -4.92 -1.32 -13.81
CA TYR A 23 -4.98 -1.12 -12.36
C TYR A 23 -4.56 0.28 -11.96
N THR A 24 -5.10 0.75 -10.84
CA THR A 24 -4.76 2.06 -10.26
C THR A 24 -4.08 1.94 -8.90
N VAL A 25 -4.54 1.00 -8.07
CA VAL A 25 -4.04 0.83 -6.69
C VAL A 25 -3.12 -0.39 -6.62
N GLY A 26 -1.93 -0.17 -6.07
CA GLY A 26 -1.00 -1.22 -5.69
C GLY A 26 -1.21 -1.61 -4.22
N ILE A 27 -1.25 -2.91 -3.94
CA ILE A 27 -1.47 -3.45 -2.59
C ILE A 27 -0.27 -4.34 -2.24
N LEU A 28 0.50 -3.94 -1.23
CA LEU A 28 1.56 -4.75 -0.65
C LEU A 28 0.99 -5.73 0.35
N VAL A 29 1.21 -7.02 0.14
CA VAL A 29 0.61 -8.10 0.90
C VAL A 29 1.69 -8.84 1.69
N LEU A 30 1.40 -9.16 2.95
CA LEU A 30 2.26 -10.02 3.76
C LEU A 30 2.47 -11.38 3.08
N GLU A 31 3.64 -11.96 3.26
CA GLU A 31 3.96 -13.32 2.87
C GLU A 31 3.31 -14.32 3.84
N THR A 32 2.01 -14.56 3.64
CA THR A 32 1.24 -15.53 4.42
C THR A 32 0.36 -16.38 3.51
N THR A 33 0.12 -17.61 3.93
CA THR A 33 -0.71 -18.60 3.21
C THR A 33 -2.14 -18.68 3.76
N ILE A 34 -2.55 -17.72 4.60
CA ILE A 34 -3.91 -17.72 5.15
C ILE A 34 -4.94 -17.55 4.03
N PRO A 35 -6.04 -18.31 4.03
CA PRO A 35 -7.09 -18.16 3.03
C PRO A 35 -7.60 -16.72 2.98
N ARG A 36 -7.52 -16.10 1.81
CA ARG A 36 -8.05 -14.74 1.55
C ARG A 36 -9.38 -14.89 0.83
N LEU A 37 -10.48 -14.93 1.59
CA LEU A 37 -11.83 -14.94 1.02
C LEU A 37 -12.15 -13.59 0.34
N PRO A 38 -13.10 -13.53 -0.61
CA PRO A 38 -13.62 -12.26 -1.12
C PRO A 38 -14.04 -11.35 0.05
N GLY A 39 -13.61 -10.09 0.01
CA GLY A 39 -13.68 -9.14 1.13
C GLY A 39 -12.33 -8.91 1.81
N ALA A 40 -11.38 -9.84 1.68
CA ALA A 40 -10.02 -9.65 2.17
C ALA A 40 -9.19 -8.81 1.18
N ILE A 41 -8.38 -7.87 1.69
CA ILE A 41 -7.53 -6.98 0.89
C ILE A 41 -6.52 -7.74 -0.01
N GLY A 42 -6.15 -8.97 0.38
CA GLY A 42 -5.25 -9.86 -0.37
C GLY A 42 -5.96 -10.73 -1.42
N ASN A 43 -7.26 -10.54 -1.66
CA ASN A 43 -8.02 -11.22 -2.71
C ASN A 43 -8.42 -10.22 -3.80
N ALA A 44 -8.04 -10.49 -5.06
CA ALA A 44 -8.31 -9.59 -6.19
C ALA A 44 -9.81 -9.39 -6.47
N SER A 45 -10.67 -10.38 -6.14
CA SER A 45 -12.14 -10.28 -6.32
C SER A 45 -12.82 -9.38 -5.29
N THR A 46 -12.10 -8.90 -4.28
CA THR A 46 -12.63 -7.99 -3.25
C THR A 46 -13.01 -6.63 -3.81
N PHE A 47 -12.33 -6.18 -4.87
CA PHE A 47 -12.49 -4.82 -5.39
C PHE A 47 -13.32 -4.82 -6.68
N PRO A 48 -14.24 -3.86 -6.86
CA PRO A 48 -15.00 -3.70 -8.10
C PRO A 48 -14.17 -3.06 -9.23
N PHE A 49 -12.85 -2.93 -9.03
CA PHE A 49 -11.90 -2.38 -9.99
C PHE A 49 -10.57 -3.13 -9.90
N PRO A 50 -9.75 -3.15 -10.97
CA PRO A 50 -8.49 -3.88 -10.96
C PRO A 50 -7.47 -3.28 -9.99
N VAL A 51 -6.86 -4.15 -9.19
CA VAL A 51 -5.77 -3.83 -8.27
C VAL A 51 -4.55 -4.66 -8.63
N LEU A 52 -3.36 -4.12 -8.41
CA LEU A 52 -2.12 -4.89 -8.50
C LEU A 52 -1.74 -5.32 -7.08
N GLN A 53 -1.64 -6.62 -6.84
CA GLN A 53 -1.25 -7.16 -5.53
C GLN A 53 0.18 -7.71 -5.62
N ARG A 54 1.00 -7.40 -4.62
CA ARG A 54 2.38 -7.84 -4.51
C ARG A 54 2.64 -8.42 -3.13
N VAL A 55 3.00 -9.70 -3.08
CA VAL A 55 3.56 -10.28 -1.86
C VAL A 55 4.92 -9.63 -1.60
N VAL A 56 5.16 -9.21 -0.36
CA VAL A 56 6.45 -8.66 0.08
C VAL A 56 7.29 -9.82 0.62
N PRO A 57 8.37 -10.23 -0.07
CA PRO A 57 9.18 -11.38 0.34
C PRO A 57 9.75 -11.20 1.75
N GLY A 58 9.69 -12.25 2.57
CA GLY A 58 10.19 -12.24 3.95
C GLY A 58 9.32 -11.47 4.95
N ALA A 59 8.26 -10.78 4.50
CA ALA A 59 7.37 -10.03 5.36
C ALA A 59 6.21 -10.90 5.87
N SER A 60 6.50 -11.84 6.77
CA SER A 60 5.44 -12.54 7.52
C SER A 60 4.85 -11.61 8.59
N GLY A 61 3.63 -11.91 9.06
CA GLY A 61 2.99 -11.11 10.11
C GLY A 61 3.82 -11.04 11.39
N GLU A 62 4.32 -12.19 11.86
CA GLU A 62 5.17 -12.27 13.05
C GLU A 62 6.52 -11.57 12.84
N ALA A 63 7.18 -11.78 11.69
CA ALA A 63 8.44 -11.14 11.38
C ALA A 63 8.29 -9.61 11.33
N THR A 64 7.24 -9.13 10.66
CA THR A 64 6.95 -7.69 10.54
C THR A 64 6.70 -7.07 11.91
N VAL A 65 5.85 -7.68 12.74
CA VAL A 65 5.53 -7.16 14.09
C VAL A 65 6.75 -7.23 15.01
N ARG A 66 7.46 -8.36 15.06
CA ARG A 66 8.62 -8.51 15.95
C ARG A 66 9.79 -7.63 15.53
N ALA A 67 10.09 -7.56 14.23
CA ALA A 67 11.19 -6.75 13.73
C ALA A 67 10.89 -5.27 13.95
N LEU A 68 9.73 -4.78 13.51
CA LEU A 68 9.45 -3.35 13.57
C LEU A 68 9.05 -2.88 14.97
N GLY A 69 8.41 -3.75 15.76
CA GLY A 69 7.97 -3.43 17.11
C GLY A 69 9.10 -3.28 18.14
N ARG A 70 10.30 -3.75 17.81
CA ARG A 70 11.49 -3.68 18.69
C ARG A 70 12.56 -2.73 18.15
N CYS A 71 12.47 -2.32 16.89
CA CYS A 71 13.43 -1.44 16.27
C CYS A 71 13.05 0.02 16.48
N LYS A 72 14.04 0.85 16.80
CA LYS A 72 13.85 2.30 16.82
C LYS A 72 14.00 2.84 15.40
N ARG A 73 13.13 3.77 15.02
CA ARG A 73 13.24 4.47 13.73
C ARG A 73 14.65 5.09 13.59
N GLY A 74 15.27 4.90 12.42
CA GLY A 74 16.59 5.42 12.11
C GLY A 74 17.75 4.49 12.49
N THR A 75 17.51 3.33 13.10
CA THR A 75 18.57 2.33 13.31
C THR A 75 18.77 1.43 12.09
N PRO A 76 19.94 0.80 11.91
CA PRO A 76 20.19 -0.16 10.83
C PRO A 76 19.18 -1.31 10.80
N GLU A 77 18.73 -1.77 11.97
CA GLU A 77 17.77 -2.86 12.08
C GLU A 77 16.38 -2.43 11.57
N PHE A 78 15.97 -1.20 11.85
CA PHE A 78 14.73 -0.64 11.29
C PHE A 78 14.82 -0.50 9.76
N ALA A 79 15.96 -0.03 9.25
CA ALA A 79 16.20 0.06 7.81
C ALA A 79 16.14 -1.33 7.15
N ALA A 80 16.78 -2.34 7.75
CA ALA A 80 16.75 -3.71 7.26
C ALA A 80 15.33 -4.31 7.29
N ALA A 81 14.57 -4.07 8.36
CA ALA A 81 13.21 -4.58 8.52
C ALA A 81 12.20 -3.93 7.54
N THR A 82 12.42 -2.66 7.17
CA THR A 82 11.55 -1.93 6.24
C THR A 82 11.97 -2.09 4.78
N ALA A 83 13.22 -2.40 4.49
CA ALA A 83 13.76 -2.47 3.12
C ALA A 83 12.93 -3.31 2.13
N PRO A 84 12.44 -4.52 2.47
CA PRO A 84 11.58 -5.29 1.56
C PRO A 84 10.30 -4.56 1.18
N TRP A 85 9.69 -3.86 2.13
CA TRP A 85 8.47 -3.08 1.92
C TRP A 85 8.71 -1.87 1.02
N LEU A 86 9.82 -1.15 1.26
CA LEU A 86 10.19 0.01 0.45
C LEU A 86 10.52 -0.40 -0.98
N GLN A 87 11.19 -1.54 -1.15
CA GLN A 87 11.48 -2.07 -2.48
C GLN A 87 10.20 -2.48 -3.21
N ALA A 88 9.31 -3.22 -2.55
CA ALA A 88 8.04 -3.62 -3.13
C ALA A 88 7.16 -2.40 -3.52
N ALA A 89 7.19 -1.32 -2.73
CA ALA A 89 6.54 -0.06 -3.06
C ALA A 89 7.13 0.58 -4.33
N ARG A 90 8.46 0.65 -4.45
CA ARG A 90 9.13 1.16 -5.67
C ARG A 90 8.74 0.33 -6.88
N ASP A 91 8.81 -0.98 -6.76
CA ASP A 91 8.55 -1.89 -7.87
C ASP A 91 7.08 -1.77 -8.34
N ILE A 92 6.11 -1.69 -7.42
CA ILE A 92 4.69 -1.64 -7.81
C ILE A 92 4.31 -0.32 -8.47
N VAL A 93 4.96 0.79 -8.08
CA VAL A 93 4.84 2.10 -8.73
C VAL A 93 5.54 2.10 -10.09
N ALA A 94 6.72 1.48 -10.20
CA ALA A 94 7.42 1.26 -11.46
C ALA A 94 6.62 0.37 -12.43
N GLU A 95 5.69 -0.45 -11.93
CA GLU A 95 4.74 -1.21 -12.74
C GLU A 95 3.47 -0.46 -13.10
N GLY A 96 3.07 0.55 -12.32
CA GLY A 96 2.04 1.50 -12.75
C GLY A 96 1.00 1.84 -11.71
N ALA A 97 1.15 1.32 -10.49
CA ALA A 97 0.33 1.75 -9.38
C ALA A 97 0.45 3.26 -9.19
N LYS A 98 -0.69 3.94 -9.15
CA LYS A 98 -0.81 5.39 -8.92
C LYS A 98 -1.05 5.72 -7.45
N ALA A 99 -1.30 4.71 -6.62
CA ALA A 99 -1.37 4.78 -5.17
C ALA A 99 -0.94 3.44 -4.58
N VAL A 100 -0.40 3.45 -3.37
CA VAL A 100 0.05 2.24 -2.66
C VAL A 100 -0.69 2.11 -1.34
N THR A 101 -1.13 0.90 -1.02
CA THR A 101 -1.61 0.52 0.32
C THR A 101 -1.04 -0.83 0.73
N THR A 102 -1.31 -1.29 1.96
CA THR A 102 -0.77 -2.55 2.46
C THR A 102 -1.81 -3.40 3.18
N SER A 103 -1.53 -4.70 3.33
CA SER A 103 -2.40 -5.64 4.03
C SER A 103 -2.16 -5.75 5.54
N CYS A 104 -1.15 -5.07 6.09
CA CYS A 104 -0.77 -5.21 7.51
C CYS A 104 -0.95 -3.89 8.25
N GLY A 105 -1.69 -3.90 9.36
CA GLY A 105 -1.95 -2.68 10.13
C GLY A 105 -0.68 -2.03 10.71
N PHE A 106 0.35 -2.83 11.00
CA PHE A 106 1.63 -2.37 11.57
C PHE A 106 2.48 -1.54 10.61
N THR A 107 2.17 -1.54 9.31
CA THR A 107 2.85 -0.65 8.37
C THR A 107 2.58 0.83 8.62
N ALA A 108 1.58 1.15 9.44
CA ALA A 108 1.36 2.49 9.98
C ALA A 108 2.64 3.06 10.62
N VAL A 109 3.44 2.23 11.28
CA VAL A 109 4.67 2.64 11.99
C VAL A 109 5.70 3.22 11.01
N PHE A 110 5.74 2.77 9.76
CA PHE A 110 6.72 3.25 8.77
C PHE A 110 6.04 3.88 7.53
N GLN A 111 4.87 4.50 7.74
CA GLN A 111 4.15 5.31 6.75
C GLN A 111 5.07 6.36 6.10
N ARG A 112 5.91 7.03 6.91
CA ARG A 112 6.81 8.07 6.42
C ARG A 112 7.83 7.51 5.43
N GLU A 113 8.49 6.42 5.80
CA GLU A 113 9.52 5.78 4.97
C GLU A 113 8.93 5.26 3.66
N LEU A 114 7.72 4.69 3.69
CA LEU A 114 7.03 4.29 2.46
C LEU A 114 6.71 5.50 1.56
N THR A 115 6.25 6.60 2.14
CA THR A 115 5.92 7.83 1.39
C THR A 115 7.17 8.48 0.79
N GLU A 116 8.30 8.46 1.51
CA GLU A 116 9.58 8.97 1.02
C GLU A 116 10.20 8.08 -0.06
N ALA A 117 9.84 6.79 -0.11
CA ALA A 117 10.40 5.83 -1.06
C ALA A 117 9.81 5.92 -2.47
N VAL A 118 8.65 6.57 -2.66
CA VAL A 118 7.94 6.64 -3.94
C VAL A 118 7.20 7.97 -4.14
N ASP A 119 7.03 8.40 -5.38
CA ASP A 119 6.26 9.62 -5.71
C ASP A 119 4.74 9.44 -5.62
N ALA A 120 4.25 8.19 -5.54
CA ALA A 120 2.83 7.88 -5.46
C ALA A 120 2.31 8.05 -4.01
N PRO A 121 1.05 8.50 -3.81
CA PRO A 121 0.44 8.55 -2.49
C PRO A 121 0.39 7.16 -1.84
N VAL A 122 0.81 7.09 -0.57
CA VAL A 122 0.81 5.87 0.24
C VAL A 122 -0.21 5.97 1.37
N PHE A 123 -0.99 4.91 1.54
CA PHE A 123 -1.89 4.71 2.67
C PHE A 123 -1.55 3.38 3.32
N ALA A 124 -0.56 3.37 4.21
CA ALA A 124 0.00 2.12 4.72
C ALA A 124 -1.05 1.29 5.47
N SER A 125 -1.91 1.95 6.26
CA SER A 125 -2.85 1.28 7.16
C SER A 125 -4.13 2.11 7.37
N SER A 126 -5.23 1.43 7.69
CA SER A 126 -6.46 2.09 8.15
C SER A 126 -6.29 2.83 9.47
N LEU A 127 -5.24 2.53 10.25
CA LEU A 127 -4.90 3.26 11.47
C LEU A 127 -4.59 4.74 11.22
N LEU A 128 -4.26 5.13 9.98
CA LEU A 128 -4.10 6.54 9.60
C LEU A 128 -5.38 7.35 9.76
N LEU A 129 -6.55 6.69 9.84
CA LEU A 129 -7.83 7.33 10.09
C LEU A 129 -8.05 7.65 11.58
N ALA A 130 -7.22 7.15 12.50
CA ALA A 130 -7.42 7.33 13.93
C ALA A 130 -7.50 8.81 14.37
N PRO A 131 -6.65 9.74 13.87
CA PRO A 131 -6.78 11.16 14.21
C PRO A 131 -8.07 11.79 13.71
N LEU A 132 -8.58 11.35 12.55
CA LEU A 132 -9.87 11.81 12.02
C LEU A 132 -11.01 11.30 12.90
N ILE A 133 -11.02 10.01 13.22
CA ILE A 133 -12.03 9.38 14.08
C ILE A 133 -12.04 10.06 15.45
N GLN A 134 -10.89 10.35 16.04
CA GLN A 134 -10.77 11.01 17.34
C GLN A 134 -11.46 12.39 17.37
N ARG A 135 -11.42 13.14 16.25
CA ARG A 135 -12.10 14.44 16.14
C ARG A 135 -13.61 14.36 16.03
N MET A 136 -14.15 13.18 15.73
CA MET A 136 -15.60 12.93 15.63
C MET A 136 -16.20 12.45 16.96
N LEU A 137 -15.36 12.16 17.96
CA LEU A 137 -15.78 11.71 19.28
C LEU A 137 -16.03 12.89 20.23
N LYS A 138 -16.82 12.64 21.28
CA LYS A 138 -16.97 13.59 22.39
C LYS A 138 -15.61 13.81 23.09
N PRO A 139 -15.37 14.97 23.73
CA PRO A 139 -14.09 15.26 24.39
C PRO A 139 -13.67 14.27 25.48
N ASP A 140 -14.63 13.56 26.08
CA ASP A 140 -14.43 12.54 27.12
C ASP A 140 -14.21 11.12 26.57
N ARG A 141 -14.06 10.96 25.25
CA ARG A 141 -13.89 9.67 24.57
C ARG A 141 -12.59 9.61 23.77
N VAL A 142 -11.98 8.44 23.75
CA VAL A 142 -10.72 8.18 23.04
C VAL A 142 -10.87 7.04 22.04
N VAL A 143 -10.10 7.09 20.96
CA VAL A 143 -9.99 5.98 20.01
C VAL A 143 -9.20 4.84 20.64
N GLY A 144 -9.81 3.67 20.74
CA GLY A 144 -9.14 2.43 21.13
C GLY A 144 -8.68 1.63 19.91
N ALA A 145 -7.48 1.08 19.98
CA ALA A 145 -6.95 0.16 18.96
C ALA A 145 -6.64 -1.20 19.59
N ILE A 146 -7.20 -2.28 19.04
CA ILE A 146 -6.85 -3.64 19.41
C ILE A 146 -5.78 -4.13 18.45
N VAL A 147 -4.60 -4.44 18.98
CA VAL A 147 -3.41 -4.80 18.20
C VAL A 147 -2.79 -6.10 18.73
N ALA A 148 -2.04 -6.79 17.87
CA ALA A 148 -1.37 -8.03 18.23
C ALA A 148 -0.27 -7.84 19.29
N ASP A 149 0.41 -6.69 19.28
CA ASP A 149 1.40 -6.31 20.29
C ASP A 149 1.36 -4.79 20.52
N SER A 150 0.97 -4.36 21.72
CA SER A 150 0.83 -2.94 22.07
C SER A 150 2.17 -2.22 22.16
N ARG A 151 3.25 -2.93 22.51
CA ARG A 151 4.61 -2.34 22.63
C ARG A 151 5.17 -1.94 21.28
N SER A 152 4.61 -2.49 20.22
CA SER A 152 5.06 -2.30 18.85
C SER A 152 4.37 -1.09 18.18
N MET A 153 3.54 -0.37 18.92
CA MET A 153 2.75 0.79 18.45
C MET A 153 2.94 2.06 19.31
N SER A 154 3.95 2.10 20.17
CA SER A 154 4.26 3.24 21.05
C SER A 154 5.11 4.31 20.37
#